data_AF-A0A7S3H9J3-F1
#
_entry.id   AF-A0A7S3H9J3-F1
#
_cell.length_a   1.000
_cell.length_b   1.000
_cell.length_c   1.000
_cell.angle_alpha   90.00
_cell.angle_beta   90.00
_cell.angle_gamma   90.00
#
_symmetry.space_group_name_H-M   'P 1'
#
loop_
_entity.id
_entity.type
_entity.pdbx_description
1 polymer ?
#
loop_
_entity_poly.entity_id
_entity_poly.type
_entity_poly.pdbx_seq_one_letter_code
_entity_poly.pdbx_strand_id
1 'polypeptide(L)'
;NSDYEGQMPARYLRHGSQPEGVPVITDMPQLEPFWAAGFSFSRGHFKLRVPYDAYQPMVFQGEEIAVGIRGFTHGYDFYAPRDSVVFHEYAEMSKRRKKVHMFWENTGHAGMGQNSLKRGTAVIGMAPDLDESSWDHSELKRYGLGTARPVELFYKLFLIDTKARKATQLCPFVSSGIMHRDFQPYVRADGLGIDYSFLENYDTQETLQIRPRKDQPYWARQIEKALQGGNPRTLGAAVGAAKRIGLYETKPELMHRADKRLKSN
;
A
#
# COMPACT_ATOMS: atom_id res chain seq x y z
N ASN A 1 -3.93 -1.58 7.60
CA ASN A 1 -4.15 -0.19 7.14
C ASN A 1 -4.49 -0.09 5.67
N SER A 2 -4.20 -1.06 4.80
CA SER A 2 -4.88 -1.15 3.50
C SER A 2 -6.08 -2.08 3.62
N ASP A 3 -7.24 -1.68 3.12
CA ASP A 3 -8.43 -2.54 3.06
C ASP A 3 -9.29 -2.16 1.84
N TYR A 4 -10.22 -3.04 1.46
CA TYR A 4 -11.17 -2.77 0.39
C TYR A 4 -12.27 -1.82 0.87
N GLU A 5 -12.56 -0.76 0.10
CA GLU A 5 -13.66 0.18 0.32
C GLU A 5 -14.60 0.23 -0.90
N GLY A 6 -15.81 0.75 -0.72
CA GLY A 6 -16.83 0.89 -1.76
C GLY A 6 -17.98 -0.11 -1.61
N GLN A 7 -18.97 -0.02 -2.50
CA GLN A 7 -20.08 -0.96 -2.54
C GLN A 7 -19.81 -2.06 -3.58
N MET A 8 -20.31 -3.27 -3.32
CA MET A 8 -20.26 -4.36 -4.29
C MET A 8 -20.97 -3.95 -5.59
N PRO A 9 -20.48 -4.39 -6.77
CA PRO A 9 -19.31 -5.26 -6.97
C PRO A 9 -17.96 -4.51 -7.09
N ALA A 10 -17.96 -3.17 -7.02
CA ALA A 10 -16.83 -2.31 -7.38
C ALA A 10 -16.04 -1.81 -6.15
N ARG A 11 -15.57 -2.74 -5.31
CA ARG A 11 -14.67 -2.41 -4.19
C ARG A 11 -13.23 -2.20 -4.67
N TYR A 12 -12.56 -1.16 -4.17
CA TYR A 12 -11.17 -0.81 -4.48
C TYR A 12 -10.30 -0.80 -3.21
N LEU A 13 -8.98 -0.94 -3.37
CA LEU A 13 -8.05 -0.88 -2.25
C LEU A 13 -7.86 0.58 -1.80
N ARG A 14 -7.99 0.85 -0.51
CA ARG A 14 -7.65 2.12 0.12
C ARG A 14 -6.64 1.91 1.24
N HIS A 15 -5.66 2.80 1.34
CA HIS A 15 -4.78 2.89 2.50
C HIS A 15 -5.31 3.94 3.51
N GLY A 16 -5.66 3.51 4.71
CA GLY A 16 -6.28 4.29 5.78
C GLY A 16 -5.31 4.91 6.80
N SER A 17 -4.00 4.94 6.54
CA SER A 17 -3.03 5.61 7.41
C SER A 17 -2.02 6.44 6.62
N GLN A 18 -1.65 7.59 7.15
CA GLN A 18 -0.62 8.45 6.56
C GLN A 18 0.44 8.76 7.62
N PRO A 19 1.23 7.74 8.04
CA PRO A 19 2.20 7.95 9.09
C PRO A 19 3.37 8.78 8.55
N GLU A 20 3.59 9.95 9.14
CA GLU A 20 4.94 10.53 9.16
C GLU A 20 5.82 9.63 10.03
N GLY A 21 6.91 9.14 9.46
CA GLY A 21 7.83 8.22 10.13
C GLY A 21 9.26 8.52 9.74
N VAL A 22 10.19 8.21 10.66
CA VAL A 22 11.63 8.23 10.32
C VAL A 22 11.89 7.05 9.37
N PRO A 23 12.47 7.28 8.19
CA PRO A 23 12.73 6.21 7.23
C PRO A 23 13.78 5.24 7.79
N VAL A 24 13.58 3.94 7.56
CA VAL A 24 14.54 2.90 7.96
C VAL A 24 15.67 2.76 6.93
N ILE A 25 15.36 2.98 5.65
CA ILE A 25 16.34 3.07 4.58
C ILE A 25 16.73 4.55 4.40
N THR A 26 17.99 4.89 4.63
CA THR A 26 18.45 6.29 4.74
C THR A 26 19.58 6.65 3.78
N ASP A 27 20.13 5.70 3.04
CA ASP A 27 21.18 5.91 2.06
C ASP A 27 20.61 6.08 0.64
N MET A 28 19.40 5.56 0.38
CA MET A 28 18.79 5.57 -0.95
C MET A 28 17.25 5.68 -0.91
N PRO A 29 16.59 5.96 -2.06
CA PRO A 29 15.14 5.85 -2.16
C PRO A 29 14.65 4.46 -1.77
N GLN A 30 13.60 4.39 -0.95
CA GLN A 30 13.04 3.14 -0.48
C GLN A 30 12.07 2.58 -1.52
N LEU A 31 12.15 1.28 -1.79
CA LEU A 31 11.21 0.58 -2.68
C LEU A 31 9.83 0.55 -2.02
N GLU A 32 8.79 0.85 -2.79
CA GLU A 32 7.39 0.88 -2.35
C GLU A 32 6.52 -0.03 -3.22
N PRO A 33 5.53 -0.73 -2.65
CA PRO A 33 4.65 -1.62 -3.41
C PRO A 33 3.54 -0.87 -4.16
N PHE A 34 3.21 0.34 -3.71
CA PHE A 34 2.09 1.13 -4.23
C PHE A 34 2.57 2.46 -4.79
N TRP A 35 1.81 2.98 -5.75
CA TRP A 35 2.02 4.28 -6.36
C TRP A 35 1.02 5.29 -5.79
N ALA A 36 1.48 6.51 -5.52
CA ALA A 36 0.63 7.61 -5.04
C ALA A 36 0.56 8.72 -6.10
N ALA A 37 -0.66 9.19 -6.39
CA ALA A 37 -0.89 10.19 -7.44
C ALA A 37 -0.51 11.61 -7.01
N GLY A 38 -0.73 11.94 -5.73
CA GLY A 38 -0.63 13.32 -5.23
C GLY A 38 0.77 13.94 -5.34
N PHE A 39 1.82 13.12 -5.27
CA PHE A 39 3.20 13.55 -5.47
C PHE A 39 4.02 12.41 -6.08
N SER A 40 4.19 12.43 -7.40
CA SER A 40 5.01 11.47 -8.12
C SER A 40 5.74 12.09 -9.30
N PHE A 41 6.92 11.57 -9.60
CA PHE A 41 7.73 11.95 -10.75
C PHE A 41 8.21 10.69 -11.47
N SER A 42 8.32 10.76 -12.78
CA SER A 42 8.77 9.66 -13.62
C SER A 42 9.35 10.20 -14.92
N ARG A 43 10.07 9.36 -15.66
CA ARG A 43 10.41 9.68 -17.05
C ARG A 43 9.12 9.71 -17.88
N GLY A 44 9.08 10.57 -18.91
CA GLY A 44 7.85 10.80 -19.70
C GLY A 44 7.22 9.54 -20.31
N HIS A 45 8.00 8.49 -20.56
CA HIS A 45 7.48 7.23 -21.07
C HIS A 45 6.51 6.51 -20.11
N PHE A 46 6.55 6.77 -18.79
CA PHE A 46 5.57 6.21 -17.85
C PHE A 46 4.16 6.66 -18.20
N LYS A 47 3.96 7.96 -18.44
CA LYS A 47 2.65 8.51 -18.79
C LYS A 47 2.14 8.03 -20.15
N LEU A 48 3.05 7.74 -21.08
CA LEU A 48 2.71 7.23 -22.41
C LEU A 48 2.35 5.74 -22.38
N ARG A 49 3.04 4.93 -21.57
CA ARG A 49 2.76 3.49 -21.43
C ARG A 49 1.60 3.19 -20.48
N VAL A 50 1.45 4.00 -19.43
CA VAL A 50 0.42 3.84 -18.40
C VAL A 50 -0.39 5.14 -18.29
N PRO A 51 -1.13 5.53 -19.35
CA PRO A 51 -1.99 6.71 -19.30
C PRO A 51 -3.14 6.49 -18.32
N TYR A 52 -3.69 7.59 -17.77
CA TYR A 52 -4.99 7.52 -17.10
C TYR A 52 -6.03 7.01 -18.09
N ASP A 53 -6.91 6.13 -17.62
CA ASP A 53 -7.95 5.52 -18.43
C ASP A 53 -9.06 6.54 -18.72
N ALA A 54 -9.23 6.88 -20.00
CA ALA A 54 -10.24 7.84 -20.43
C ALA A 54 -11.68 7.35 -20.18
N TYR A 55 -11.85 6.04 -19.97
CA TYR A 55 -13.11 5.39 -19.65
C TYR A 55 -13.35 5.24 -18.14
N GLN A 56 -12.57 5.96 -17.31
CA GLN A 56 -12.77 6.03 -15.86
C GLN A 56 -13.11 7.45 -15.36
N PRO A 57 -14.08 8.18 -15.97
CA PRO A 57 -14.46 9.50 -15.50
C PRO A 57 -15.04 9.43 -14.08
N MET A 58 -14.93 10.54 -13.34
CA MET A 58 -15.49 10.69 -11.99
C MET A 58 -14.94 9.69 -10.94
N VAL A 59 -13.73 9.17 -11.13
CA VAL A 59 -13.00 8.37 -10.13
C VAL A 59 -11.99 9.25 -9.40
N PHE A 60 -12.00 9.17 -8.07
CA PHE A 60 -11.03 9.85 -7.20
C PHE A 60 -10.38 8.94 -6.17
N GLN A 61 -11.01 7.82 -5.86
CA GLN A 61 -10.38 6.75 -5.11
C GLN A 61 -10.44 5.50 -5.96
N GLY A 62 -9.29 4.83 -6.12
CA GLY A 62 -9.14 3.63 -6.94
C GLY A 62 -8.28 3.84 -8.18
N GLU A 63 -8.05 5.08 -8.62
CA GLU A 63 -7.15 5.40 -9.71
C GLU A 63 -5.68 5.12 -9.35
N GLU A 64 -5.29 5.36 -8.09
CA GLU A 64 -3.93 5.12 -7.62
C GLU A 64 -3.54 3.64 -7.73
N ILE A 65 -4.40 2.75 -7.23
CA ILE A 65 -4.15 1.30 -7.34
C ILE A 65 -4.24 0.82 -8.79
N ALA A 66 -5.14 1.39 -9.59
CA ALA A 66 -5.24 1.05 -11.01
C ALA A 66 -3.96 1.42 -11.78
N VAL A 67 -3.44 2.63 -11.59
CA VAL A 67 -2.17 3.06 -12.19
C VAL A 67 -0.99 2.28 -11.60
N GLY A 68 -0.98 2.02 -10.30
CA GLY A 68 0.07 1.25 -9.63
C GLY A 68 0.21 -0.17 -10.17
N ILE A 69 -0.89 -0.93 -10.28
CA ILE A 69 -0.87 -2.30 -10.80
C ILE A 69 -0.55 -2.33 -12.29
N ARG A 70 -1.12 -1.41 -13.09
CA ARG A 70 -0.75 -1.29 -14.50
C ARG A 70 0.71 -0.93 -14.66
N GLY A 71 1.24 -0.03 -13.84
CA GLY A 71 2.67 0.31 -13.79
C GLY A 71 3.53 -0.91 -13.51
N PHE A 72 3.18 -1.68 -12.47
CA PHE A 72 3.88 -2.91 -12.14
C PHE A 72 3.92 -3.90 -13.33
N THR A 73 2.78 -4.15 -13.97
CA THR A 73 2.70 -5.07 -15.13
C THR A 73 3.41 -4.55 -16.38
N HIS A 74 3.68 -3.24 -16.46
CA HIS A 74 4.55 -2.62 -17.49
C HIS A 74 6.04 -2.58 -17.10
N GLY A 75 6.41 -3.15 -15.95
CA GLY A 75 7.79 -3.28 -15.49
C GLY A 75 8.30 -2.07 -14.71
N TYR A 76 7.42 -1.22 -14.18
CA TYR A 76 7.81 -0.10 -13.34
C TYR A 76 7.89 -0.49 -11.87
N ASP A 77 8.87 0.09 -11.18
CA ASP A 77 9.03 0.03 -9.74
C ASP A 77 8.72 1.40 -9.14
N PHE A 78 8.23 1.40 -7.91
CA PHE A 78 7.88 2.62 -7.19
C PHE A 78 8.84 2.83 -6.05
N TYR A 79 9.27 4.08 -5.86
CA TYR A 79 10.20 4.44 -4.81
C TYR A 79 9.70 5.68 -4.09
N ALA A 80 9.77 5.66 -2.76
CA ALA A 80 9.65 6.86 -1.95
C ALA A 80 11.00 7.59 -1.91
N PRO A 81 11.02 8.94 -2.02
CA PRO A 81 12.23 9.72 -1.77
C PRO A 81 12.79 9.42 -0.38
N ARG A 82 14.12 9.40 -0.25
CA ARG A 82 14.81 9.24 1.04
C ARG A 82 14.41 10.32 2.04
N ASP A 83 14.31 11.56 1.55
CA ASP A 83 14.04 12.74 2.34
C ASP A 83 12.66 13.31 2.00
N SER A 84 11.94 13.80 3.01
CA SER A 84 10.68 14.50 2.79
C SER A 84 10.92 15.81 2.05
N VAL A 85 10.42 15.90 0.81
CA VAL A 85 10.59 17.09 -0.04
C VAL A 85 9.37 18.02 0.00
N VAL A 86 8.18 17.44 0.16
CA VAL A 86 6.89 18.16 0.13
C VAL A 86 5.97 17.58 1.19
N PHE A 87 5.22 18.45 1.87
CA PHE A 87 4.17 18.06 2.80
C PHE A 87 2.80 18.32 2.17
N HIS A 88 1.88 17.36 2.31
CA HIS A 88 0.50 17.49 1.86
C HIS A 88 -0.43 17.79 3.04
N GLU A 89 -1.12 18.93 3.00
CA GLU A 89 -2.10 19.30 4.03
C GLU A 89 -3.44 18.58 3.77
N TYR A 90 -3.74 17.56 4.56
CA TYR A 90 -5.01 16.82 4.45
C TYR A 90 -6.22 17.66 4.87
N ALA A 91 -7.30 17.56 4.09
CA ALA A 91 -8.47 18.41 4.25
C ALA A 91 -9.17 18.23 5.60
N GLU A 92 -9.24 17.00 6.12
CA GLU A 92 -9.85 16.68 7.42
C GLU A 92 -9.14 17.40 8.59
N MET A 93 -7.83 17.59 8.46
CA MET A 93 -6.96 18.21 9.47
C MET A 93 -6.83 19.73 9.27
N SER A 94 -7.39 20.29 8.19
CA SER A 94 -7.22 21.70 7.83
C SER A 94 -8.51 22.50 7.96
N LYS A 95 -8.50 23.51 8.84
CA LYS A 95 -9.62 24.46 8.96
C LYS A 95 -9.88 25.25 7.66
N ARG A 96 -8.86 25.43 6.82
CA ARG A 96 -8.96 26.18 5.55
C ARG A 96 -9.55 25.33 4.42
N ARG A 97 -9.25 24.03 4.38
CA ARG A 97 -9.70 23.15 3.28
C ARG A 97 -11.14 22.64 3.41
N LYS A 98 -11.80 22.81 4.57
CA LYS A 98 -13.20 22.39 4.79
C LYS A 98 -14.24 23.05 3.87
N LYS A 99 -13.90 24.17 3.20
CA LYS A 99 -14.82 24.93 2.35
C LYS A 99 -14.54 24.79 0.85
N VAL A 100 -13.62 23.91 0.45
CA VAL A 100 -13.25 23.75 -0.96
C VAL A 100 -14.25 22.84 -1.64
N HIS A 101 -14.84 23.30 -2.74
CA HIS A 101 -15.73 22.52 -3.58
C HIS A 101 -15.02 21.27 -4.10
N MET A 102 -15.66 20.12 -3.92
CA MET A 102 -15.14 18.83 -4.37
C MET A 102 -15.74 18.47 -5.72
N PHE A 103 -14.98 17.78 -6.58
CA PHE A 103 -15.44 17.49 -7.95
C PHE A 103 -16.71 16.62 -7.99
N TRP A 104 -16.96 15.80 -6.96
CA TRP A 104 -18.19 15.00 -6.85
C TRP A 104 -19.44 15.82 -6.54
N GLU A 105 -19.30 17.10 -6.21
CA GLU A 105 -20.44 18.04 -6.13
C GLU A 105 -21.02 18.34 -7.51
N ASN A 106 -20.32 18.00 -8.59
CA ASN A 106 -20.83 18.10 -9.95
C ASN A 106 -21.87 17.00 -10.24
N THR A 107 -23.14 17.32 -10.03
CA THR A 107 -24.27 16.40 -10.20
C THR A 107 -24.58 16.03 -11.64
N GLY A 108 -24.04 16.75 -12.64
CA GLY A 108 -24.22 16.47 -14.06
C GLY A 108 -23.66 15.13 -14.54
N HIS A 109 -22.88 14.45 -13.69
CA HIS A 109 -22.22 13.18 -13.97
C HIS A 109 -22.55 12.09 -12.93
N ALA A 110 -23.71 12.20 -12.28
CA ALA A 110 -24.17 11.23 -11.28
C ALA A 110 -24.16 9.80 -11.86
N GLY A 111 -23.65 8.84 -11.08
CA GLY A 111 -23.60 7.42 -11.47
C GLY A 111 -22.42 7.02 -12.37
N MET A 112 -21.78 7.95 -13.08
CA MET A 112 -20.63 7.62 -13.97
C MET A 112 -19.49 6.93 -13.22
N GLY A 113 -19.20 7.38 -12.00
CA GLY A 113 -18.15 6.80 -11.15
C GLY A 113 -18.33 5.31 -10.85
N GLN A 114 -19.57 4.79 -10.80
CA GLN A 114 -19.80 3.37 -10.53
C GLN A 114 -19.33 2.49 -11.70
N ASN A 115 -19.66 2.87 -12.94
CA ASN A 115 -19.21 2.16 -14.13
C ASN A 115 -17.70 2.28 -14.31
N SER A 116 -17.13 3.46 -14.02
CA SER A 116 -15.69 3.68 -14.01
C SER A 116 -14.95 2.78 -13.01
N LEU A 117 -15.48 2.62 -11.79
CA LEU A 117 -14.90 1.74 -10.78
C LEU A 117 -15.05 0.25 -11.14
N LYS A 118 -16.19 -0.16 -11.72
CA LYS A 118 -16.36 -1.52 -12.25
C LYS A 118 -15.29 -1.83 -13.28
N ARG A 119 -15.13 -0.97 -14.29
CA ARG A 119 -14.07 -1.10 -15.28
C ARG A 119 -12.69 -1.11 -14.64
N GLY A 120 -12.39 -0.13 -13.79
CA GLY A 120 -11.05 0.00 -13.20
C GLY A 120 -10.64 -1.20 -12.35
N THR A 121 -11.57 -1.76 -11.57
CA THR A 121 -11.32 -2.96 -10.76
C THR A 121 -11.26 -4.24 -11.60
N ALA A 122 -12.03 -4.33 -12.69
CA ALA A 122 -11.98 -5.45 -13.62
C ALA A 122 -10.68 -5.48 -14.43
N VAL A 123 -10.26 -4.34 -15.00
CA VAL A 123 -9.02 -4.18 -15.78
C VAL A 123 -7.80 -4.70 -15.04
N ILE A 124 -7.73 -4.44 -13.74
CA ILE A 124 -6.58 -4.84 -12.92
C ILE A 124 -6.74 -6.23 -12.30
N GLY A 125 -7.90 -6.90 -12.40
CA GLY A 125 -8.11 -8.22 -11.80
C GLY A 125 -8.51 -8.17 -10.31
N MET A 126 -8.89 -7.01 -9.79
CA MET A 126 -9.37 -6.86 -8.41
C MET A 126 -10.83 -7.28 -8.24
N ALA A 127 -11.59 -7.41 -9.34
CA ALA A 127 -12.98 -7.85 -9.35
C ALA A 127 -13.20 -9.12 -10.19
N PRO A 128 -12.65 -10.28 -9.77
CA PRO A 128 -12.66 -11.50 -10.57
C PRO A 128 -14.06 -12.14 -10.71
N ASP A 129 -15.01 -11.73 -9.87
CA ASP A 129 -16.40 -12.17 -9.85
C ASP A 129 -17.34 -11.28 -10.66
N LEU A 130 -16.83 -10.18 -11.24
CA LEU A 130 -17.62 -9.30 -12.08
C LEU A 130 -17.88 -9.97 -13.43
N ASP A 131 -19.14 -9.99 -13.85
CA ASP A 131 -19.52 -10.49 -15.18
C ASP A 131 -18.80 -9.69 -16.28
N GLU A 132 -18.15 -10.40 -17.19
CA GLU A 132 -17.36 -9.83 -18.27
C GLU A 132 -18.21 -8.91 -19.16
N SER A 133 -19.50 -9.24 -19.36
CA SER A 133 -20.43 -8.42 -20.16
C SER A 133 -20.89 -7.13 -19.46
N SER A 134 -20.61 -6.98 -18.16
CA SER A 134 -21.16 -5.93 -17.31
C SER A 134 -20.30 -4.66 -17.19
N TRP A 135 -19.18 -4.60 -17.91
CA TRP A 135 -18.26 -3.47 -17.90
C TRP A 135 -17.65 -3.21 -19.29
N ASP A 136 -17.19 -1.97 -19.50
CA ASP A 136 -16.69 -1.50 -20.79
C ASP A 136 -15.29 -2.04 -21.09
N HIS A 137 -15.08 -2.68 -22.25
CA HIS A 137 -13.78 -3.22 -22.71
C HIS A 137 -13.07 -2.34 -23.75
N SER A 138 -13.53 -1.11 -23.96
CA SER A 138 -12.96 -0.21 -24.95
C SER A 138 -11.47 0.05 -24.70
N GLU A 139 -10.66 -0.02 -25.76
CA GLU A 139 -9.22 0.28 -25.72
C GLU A 139 -8.39 -0.44 -24.64
N LEU A 140 -8.74 -1.68 -24.26
CA LEU A 140 -7.96 -2.46 -23.27
C LEU A 140 -6.50 -2.66 -23.66
N LYS A 141 -6.17 -2.67 -24.96
CA LYS A 141 -4.77 -2.70 -25.41
C LYS A 141 -3.96 -1.48 -24.93
N ARG A 142 -4.61 -0.34 -24.73
CA ARG A 142 -4.01 0.93 -24.30
C ARG A 142 -4.13 1.14 -22.79
N TYR A 143 -5.27 0.77 -22.23
CA TYR A 143 -5.61 1.04 -20.82
C TYR A 143 -5.55 -0.18 -19.92
N GLY A 144 -5.21 -1.35 -20.45
CA GLY A 144 -5.10 -2.61 -19.72
C GLY A 144 -3.76 -2.80 -19.01
N LEU A 145 -3.51 -4.06 -18.66
CA LEU A 145 -2.28 -4.55 -18.06
C LEU A 145 -1.15 -4.65 -19.09
N GLY A 146 0.08 -4.51 -18.60
CA GLY A 146 1.29 -4.81 -19.38
C GLY A 146 1.64 -6.30 -19.34
N THR A 147 2.69 -6.67 -20.06
CA THR A 147 3.15 -8.06 -20.17
C THR A 147 4.51 -8.31 -19.52
N ALA A 148 5.11 -7.30 -18.88
CA ALA A 148 6.44 -7.43 -18.29
C ALA A 148 6.42 -8.22 -16.98
N ARG A 149 5.30 -8.18 -16.24
CA ARG A 149 5.10 -8.90 -14.98
C ARG A 149 3.66 -9.41 -14.89
N PRO A 150 3.42 -10.66 -14.46
CA PRO A 150 2.07 -11.15 -14.21
C PRO A 150 1.41 -10.36 -13.07
N VAL A 151 0.14 -9.99 -13.23
CA VAL A 151 -0.60 -9.27 -12.18
C VAL A 151 -0.77 -10.12 -10.91
N GLU A 152 -0.85 -11.44 -11.06
CA GLU A 152 -0.93 -12.39 -9.95
C GLU A 152 0.29 -12.35 -9.04
N LEU A 153 1.47 -12.00 -9.59
CA LEU A 153 2.68 -11.83 -8.79
C LEU A 153 2.56 -10.61 -7.87
N PHE A 154 1.92 -9.52 -8.33
CA PHE A 154 1.64 -8.35 -7.50
C PHE A 154 0.77 -8.75 -6.30
N TYR A 155 -0.32 -9.47 -6.56
CA TYR A 155 -1.25 -9.90 -5.51
C TYR A 155 -0.62 -10.87 -4.52
N LYS A 156 0.20 -11.81 -5.00
CA LYS A 156 0.96 -12.72 -4.15
C LYS A 156 1.95 -11.97 -3.25
N LEU A 157 2.83 -11.16 -3.83
CA LEU A 157 3.90 -10.48 -3.08
C LEU A 157 3.35 -9.49 -2.06
N PHE A 158 2.20 -8.88 -2.35
CA PHE A 158 1.60 -7.85 -1.52
C PHE A 158 0.37 -8.32 -0.74
N LEU A 159 0.17 -9.65 -0.67
CA LEU A 159 -0.82 -10.30 0.18
C LEU A 159 -2.24 -9.72 -0.01
N ILE A 160 -2.63 -9.58 -1.27
CA ILE A 160 -3.95 -9.11 -1.68
C ILE A 160 -4.72 -10.32 -2.21
N ASP A 161 -5.80 -10.67 -1.53
CA ASP A 161 -6.73 -11.68 -2.00
C ASP A 161 -7.89 -10.99 -2.72
N THR A 162 -7.89 -11.07 -4.06
CA THR A 162 -8.91 -10.46 -4.92
C THR A 162 -10.23 -11.22 -4.90
N LYS A 163 -10.23 -12.51 -4.54
CA LYS A 163 -11.45 -13.31 -4.42
C LYS A 163 -12.13 -13.06 -3.08
N ALA A 164 -11.38 -13.15 -1.99
CA ALA A 164 -11.90 -12.85 -0.65
C ALA A 164 -12.09 -11.35 -0.40
N ARG A 165 -11.57 -10.48 -1.28
CA ARG A 165 -11.56 -9.01 -1.15
C ARG A 165 -10.93 -8.59 0.18
N LYS A 166 -9.77 -9.15 0.49
CA LYS A 166 -8.99 -8.89 1.71
C LYS A 166 -7.56 -8.49 1.35
N ALA A 167 -6.97 -7.65 2.18
CA ALA A 167 -5.55 -7.30 2.08
C ALA A 167 -4.90 -7.38 3.46
N THR A 168 -3.71 -7.96 3.53
CA THR A 168 -2.92 -7.98 4.77
C THR A 168 -2.24 -6.62 4.99
N GLN A 169 -2.09 -6.21 6.25
CA GLN A 169 -1.34 -4.99 6.56
C GLN A 169 0.16 -5.16 6.24
N LEU A 170 0.63 -4.48 5.21
CA LEU A 170 2.03 -4.56 4.75
C LEU A 170 3.02 -3.65 5.49
N CYS A 171 2.59 -2.76 6.38
CA CYS A 171 3.51 -1.87 7.11
C CYS A 171 4.69 -2.62 7.80
N PRO A 172 4.50 -3.81 8.41
CA PRO A 172 5.63 -4.55 8.99
C PRO A 172 6.62 -5.09 7.94
N PHE A 173 6.19 -5.25 6.69
CA PHE A 173 7.03 -5.69 5.56
C PHE A 173 7.77 -4.53 4.89
N VAL A 174 7.06 -3.42 4.67
CA VAL A 174 7.55 -2.26 3.92
C VAL A 174 8.30 -1.29 4.84
N SER A 175 7.66 -0.78 5.89
CA SER A 175 8.23 0.25 6.77
C SER A 175 9.43 -0.23 7.59
N SER A 176 9.62 -1.54 7.73
CA SER A 176 10.81 -2.14 8.35
C SER A 176 12.02 -2.22 7.40
N GLY A 177 11.80 -1.93 6.11
CA GLY A 177 12.79 -2.11 5.05
C GLY A 177 13.05 -3.58 4.69
N ILE A 178 12.24 -4.54 5.15
CA ILE A 178 12.38 -5.96 4.77
C ILE A 178 12.17 -6.11 3.26
N MET A 179 11.05 -5.59 2.72
CA MET A 179 10.76 -5.66 1.29
C MET A 179 11.92 -5.08 0.46
N HIS A 180 12.38 -3.89 0.82
CA HIS A 180 13.49 -3.24 0.13
C HIS A 180 14.75 -4.12 0.15
N ARG A 181 15.20 -4.56 1.33
CA ARG A 181 16.42 -5.37 1.45
C ARG A 181 16.35 -6.72 0.76
N ASP A 182 15.16 -7.31 0.68
CA ASP A 182 14.98 -8.62 0.08
C ASP A 182 14.85 -8.54 -1.45
N PHE A 183 14.31 -7.45 -1.98
CA PHE A 183 14.08 -7.29 -3.41
C PHE A 183 15.25 -6.58 -4.10
N GLN A 184 15.88 -5.60 -3.44
CA GLN A 184 16.97 -4.78 -3.98
C GLN A 184 18.18 -5.57 -4.54
N PRO A 185 18.57 -6.74 -4.00
CA PRO A 185 19.63 -7.56 -4.60
C PRO A 185 19.33 -8.01 -6.03
N TYR A 186 18.06 -8.01 -6.44
CA TYR A 186 17.62 -8.41 -7.79
C TYR A 186 17.44 -7.21 -8.73
N VAL A 187 18.02 -6.03 -8.43
CA VAL A 187 18.11 -4.95 -9.43
C VAL A 187 18.86 -5.47 -10.66
N ARG A 188 18.26 -5.28 -11.83
CA ARG A 188 18.86 -5.68 -13.10
C ARG A 188 20.17 -4.94 -13.37
N ALA A 189 21.08 -5.58 -14.10
CA ALA A 189 22.38 -4.99 -14.45
C ALA A 189 22.26 -3.68 -15.27
N ASP A 190 21.16 -3.48 -15.98
CA ASP A 190 20.86 -2.23 -16.71
C ASP A 190 20.34 -1.10 -15.81
N GLY A 191 20.12 -1.36 -14.52
CA GLY A 191 19.58 -0.42 -13.54
C GLY A 191 18.11 -0.06 -13.76
N LEU A 192 17.40 -0.74 -14.66
CA LEU A 192 16.03 -0.44 -15.03
C LEU A 192 15.01 -1.24 -14.19
N GLY A 193 15.24 -1.32 -12.88
CA GLY A 193 14.33 -1.93 -11.91
C GLY A 193 14.67 -3.37 -11.49
N ILE A 194 13.86 -3.90 -10.59
CA ILE A 194 13.96 -5.24 -10.01
C ILE A 194 13.54 -6.30 -11.04
N ASP A 195 14.33 -7.37 -11.11
CA ASP A 195 13.98 -8.60 -11.78
C ASP A 195 13.08 -9.45 -10.87
N TYR A 196 11.78 -9.32 -11.09
CA TYR A 196 10.77 -10.02 -10.29
C TYR A 196 10.70 -11.54 -10.58
N SER A 197 11.40 -12.06 -11.59
CA SER A 197 11.46 -13.52 -11.82
C SER A 197 12.11 -14.26 -10.64
N PHE A 198 13.07 -13.62 -9.95
CA PHE A 198 13.68 -14.16 -8.72
C PHE A 198 12.75 -14.12 -7.50
N LEU A 199 11.61 -13.43 -7.60
CA LEU A 199 10.65 -13.25 -6.52
C LEU A 199 9.38 -14.09 -6.70
N GLU A 200 9.28 -14.88 -7.78
CA GLU A 200 8.09 -15.71 -8.06
C GLU A 200 7.78 -16.69 -6.92
N ASN A 201 8.81 -17.18 -6.23
CA ASN A 201 8.69 -18.10 -5.09
C ASN A 201 8.82 -17.41 -3.73
N TYR A 202 8.93 -16.08 -3.69
CA TYR A 202 9.02 -15.33 -2.44
C TYR A 202 7.71 -15.45 -1.65
N ASP A 203 7.80 -15.84 -0.38
CA ASP A 203 6.67 -15.92 0.53
C ASP A 203 6.70 -14.74 1.52
N THR A 204 5.94 -13.70 1.20
CA THR A 204 5.78 -12.53 2.06
C THR A 204 5.10 -12.88 3.38
N GLN A 205 4.15 -13.82 3.38
CA GLN A 205 3.41 -14.21 4.57
C GLN A 205 4.33 -14.96 5.55
N GLU A 206 5.13 -15.91 5.07
CA GLU A 206 6.14 -16.60 5.87
C GLU A 206 7.18 -15.62 6.40
N THR A 207 7.66 -14.69 5.56
CA THR A 207 8.62 -13.66 5.98
C THR A 207 8.07 -12.82 7.14
N LEU A 208 6.80 -12.43 7.05
CA LEU A 208 6.06 -11.71 8.09
C LEU A 208 5.75 -12.56 9.33
N GLN A 209 5.99 -13.87 9.32
CA GLN A 209 5.87 -14.72 10.50
C GLN A 209 7.24 -15.03 11.14
N ILE A 210 8.30 -15.14 10.33
CA ILE A 210 9.65 -15.54 10.77
C ILE A 210 10.51 -14.34 11.21
N ARG A 211 10.70 -13.33 10.35
CA ARG A 211 11.55 -12.16 10.68
C ARG A 211 11.09 -11.38 11.91
N PRO A 212 9.78 -11.14 12.13
CA PRO A 212 9.32 -10.55 13.37
C PRO A 212 9.87 -11.27 14.61
N ARG A 213 9.99 -12.61 14.62
CA ARG A 213 10.55 -13.39 15.75
C ARG A 213 12.01 -13.05 16.06
N LYS A 214 12.81 -12.60 15.08
CA LYS A 214 14.20 -12.16 15.32
C LYS A 214 14.27 -10.81 16.03
N ASP A 215 13.33 -9.91 15.76
CA ASP A 215 13.27 -8.58 16.38
C ASP A 215 12.42 -8.55 17.67
N GLN A 216 11.62 -9.59 17.92
CA GLN A 216 10.83 -9.75 19.15
C GLN A 216 11.66 -9.56 20.44
N PRO A 217 12.89 -10.08 20.58
CA PRO A 217 13.73 -9.82 21.75
C PRO A 217 14.08 -8.34 21.94
N TYR A 218 14.27 -7.59 20.85
CA TYR A 218 14.53 -6.15 20.93
C TYR A 218 13.30 -5.40 21.41
N TRP A 219 12.14 -5.60 20.77
CA TRP A 219 10.92 -4.89 21.14
C TRP A 219 10.38 -5.30 22.51
N ALA A 220 10.55 -6.56 22.90
CA ALA A 220 10.25 -7.00 24.26
C ALA A 220 11.10 -6.24 25.29
N ARG A 221 12.40 -6.03 25.02
CA ARG A 221 13.27 -5.20 25.87
C ARG A 221 12.85 -3.74 25.90
N GLN A 222 12.45 -3.17 24.76
CA GLN A 222 11.95 -1.79 24.71
C GLN A 222 10.67 -1.60 25.52
N ILE A 223 9.75 -2.57 25.46
CA ILE A 223 8.51 -2.55 26.27
C ILE A 223 8.83 -2.68 27.76
N GLU A 224 9.68 -3.64 28.15
CA GLU A 224 10.09 -3.77 29.56
C GLU A 224 10.76 -2.50 30.08
N LYS A 225 11.66 -1.89 29.29
CA LYS A 225 12.31 -0.63 29.64
C LYS A 225 11.29 0.52 29.77
N ALA A 226 10.32 0.59 28.85
CA ALA A 226 9.27 1.59 28.89
C ALA A 226 8.31 1.39 30.07
N LEU A 227 8.02 0.15 30.46
CA LEU A 227 7.23 -0.20 31.65
C LEU A 227 7.92 0.21 32.95
N GLN A 228 9.26 0.17 33.00
CA GLN A 228 10.07 0.49 34.17
C GLN A 228 10.30 2.00 34.41
N GLY A 229 10.01 2.86 33.43
CA GLY A 229 10.20 4.31 33.61
C GLY A 229 10.05 5.18 32.36
N GLY A 230 9.57 4.64 31.23
CA GLY A 230 9.35 5.42 30.01
C GLY A 230 8.05 6.21 30.05
N ASN A 231 7.96 7.28 29.27
CA ASN A 231 6.70 8.03 29.13
C ASN A 231 5.67 7.22 28.31
N PRO A 232 4.35 7.51 28.45
CA PRO A 232 3.28 6.78 27.77
C PRO A 232 3.35 6.78 26.23
N ARG A 233 3.88 7.84 25.60
CA ARG A 233 4.12 7.88 24.15
C ARG A 233 5.18 6.87 23.72
N THR A 234 6.29 6.78 24.45
CA THR A 234 7.35 5.78 24.17
C THR A 234 6.83 4.35 24.32
N LEU A 235 6.04 4.09 25.36
CA LEU A 235 5.38 2.80 25.54
C LEU A 235 4.37 2.53 24.41
N GLY A 236 3.57 3.53 24.02
CA GLY A 236 2.60 3.41 22.92
C GLY A 236 3.27 3.12 21.58
N ALA A 237 4.38 3.77 21.27
CA ALA A 237 5.17 3.51 20.07
C ALA A 237 5.75 2.09 20.06
N ALA A 238 6.32 1.64 21.19
CA ALA A 238 6.88 0.30 21.33
C ALA A 238 5.80 -0.80 21.25
N VAL A 239 4.64 -0.61 21.90
CA VAL A 239 3.48 -1.51 21.80
C VAL A 239 2.94 -1.55 20.37
N GLY A 240 2.85 -0.40 19.69
CA GLY A 240 2.44 -0.33 18.29
C GLY A 240 3.40 -1.08 17.36
N ALA A 241 4.71 -0.94 17.58
CA ALA A 241 5.73 -1.70 16.86
C ALA A 241 5.65 -3.20 17.15
N ALA A 242 5.48 -3.59 18.42
CA ALA A 242 5.32 -4.97 18.85
C ALA A 242 4.07 -5.66 18.28
N LYS A 243 2.94 -4.95 18.19
CA LYS A 243 1.71 -5.43 17.50
C LYS A 243 1.99 -5.77 16.04
N ARG A 244 2.71 -4.88 15.36
CA ARG A 244 3.06 -5.03 13.93
C ARG A 244 3.96 -6.24 13.67
N ILE A 245 4.75 -6.67 14.66
CA ILE A 245 5.69 -7.79 14.53
C ILE A 245 5.22 -9.07 15.24
N GLY A 246 3.91 -9.22 15.49
CA GLY A 246 3.34 -10.46 16.03
C GLY A 246 3.79 -10.82 17.47
N LEU A 247 4.32 -9.86 18.24
CA LEU A 247 4.80 -10.13 19.61
C LEU A 247 3.65 -10.54 20.56
N TYR A 248 2.40 -10.21 20.23
CA TYR A 248 1.21 -10.62 20.99
C TYR A 248 1.02 -12.14 21.03
N GLU A 249 1.38 -12.82 19.95
CA GLU A 249 1.20 -14.26 19.81
C GLU A 249 2.26 -15.04 20.61
N THR A 250 3.44 -14.45 20.77
CA THR A 250 4.60 -15.11 21.40
C THR A 250 4.87 -14.66 22.84
N LYS A 251 4.43 -13.45 23.23
CA LYS A 251 4.59 -12.89 24.58
C LYS A 251 3.32 -12.18 25.09
N PRO A 252 2.19 -12.90 25.19
CA PRO A 252 0.89 -12.30 25.54
C PRO A 252 0.89 -11.59 26.91
N GLU A 253 1.60 -12.12 27.90
CA GLU A 253 1.66 -11.53 29.25
C GLU A 253 2.36 -10.16 29.28
N LEU A 254 3.48 -10.02 28.55
CA LEU A 254 4.20 -8.76 28.44
C LEU A 254 3.32 -7.69 27.79
N MET A 255 2.58 -8.09 26.76
CA MET A 255 1.67 -7.19 26.06
C MET A 255 0.47 -6.78 26.90
N HIS A 256 -0.10 -7.71 27.68
CA HIS A 256 -1.18 -7.39 28.60
C HIS A 256 -0.75 -6.36 29.65
N ARG A 257 0.46 -6.50 30.21
CA ARG A 257 1.05 -5.51 31.14
C ARG A 257 1.20 -4.14 30.48
N ALA A 258 1.68 -4.11 29.24
CA ALA A 258 1.86 -2.88 28.48
C ALA A 258 0.53 -2.17 28.14
N ASP A 259 -0.47 -2.90 27.67
CA ASP A 259 -1.81 -2.36 27.38
C ASP A 259 -2.49 -1.85 28.65
N LYS A 260 -2.34 -2.55 29.79
CA LYS A 260 -2.86 -2.09 31.08
C LYS A 260 -2.24 -0.75 31.47
N ARG A 261 -0.92 -0.61 31.36
CA ARG A 261 -0.21 0.63 31.68
C ARG A 261 -0.60 1.79 30.77
N LEU A 262 -0.87 1.53 29.49
CA LEU A 262 -1.36 2.56 28.55
C LEU A 262 -2.79 3.02 28.86
N LYS A 263 -3.64 2.17 29.43
CA LYS A 263 -5.00 2.51 29.85
C LYS A 263 -5.07 3.25 31.20
N SER A 264 -3.99 3.20 32.00
CA SER A 264 -3.92 3.80 33.34
C SER A 264 -3.27 5.20 33.37
N ASN A 265 -2.88 5.74 32.21
CA ASN A 265 -2.41 7.13 32.06
C ASN A 265 -3.40 7.90 31.18
#